data_AF-A0A2A4TRJ2-F1
#
_entry.id   AF-A0A2A4TRJ2-F1
#
_cell.length_a   1.000
_cell.length_b   1.000
_cell.length_c   1.000
_cell.angle_alpha   90.00
_cell.angle_beta   90.00
_cell.angle_gamma   90.00
#
_symmetry.space_group_name_H-M   'P 1'
#
loop_
_entity.id
_entity.type
_entity.pdbx_description
1 polymer ?
#
loop_
_entity_poly.entity_id
_entity_poly.type
_entity_poly.pdbx_seq_one_letter_code
_entity_poly.pdbx_strand_id
1 'polypeptide(L)'
;MKHISLLLAALLFGCSDKTETKAAAKPLKALPGLSEVPLAKTRLSVQEAYEAIPHRRTRADVEDEGLDPRDELYLKLVFSAIDESVALRVSTQIDFIDGDTDGNGYFEAQDRISEFLEELAPPPKLVGYHGMVLAAISDQRAFFAEWRDAGAGFTHKRNVGTHAKVQSASGKLRSAYGTLIKEYPPLSSQNKEAYFDYHCALDFI
;
A
#
# COMPACT_ATOMS: atom_id res chain seq x y z
N MET A 1 5.51 26.05 -84.07
CA MET A 1 4.24 25.35 -83.82
C MET A 1 4.37 24.52 -82.55
N LYS A 2 3.31 24.55 -81.72
CA LYS A 2 3.02 23.76 -80.52
C LYS A 2 3.52 24.31 -79.17
N HIS A 3 2.51 24.88 -78.51
CA HIS A 3 2.34 25.28 -77.11
C HIS A 3 2.50 24.13 -76.09
N ILE A 4 2.34 24.50 -74.80
CA ILE A 4 1.86 23.71 -73.63
C ILE A 4 2.99 23.49 -72.60
N SER A 5 2.88 23.77 -71.31
CA SER A 5 1.96 24.54 -70.46
C SER A 5 2.67 24.70 -69.11
N LEU A 6 2.55 25.88 -68.49
CA LEU A 6 2.85 26.14 -67.08
C LEU A 6 1.95 25.27 -66.19
N LEU A 7 2.51 24.60 -65.19
CA LEU A 7 1.78 24.17 -64.00
C LEU A 7 2.40 24.83 -62.77
N LEU A 8 1.68 25.82 -62.24
CA LEU A 8 1.96 26.51 -60.99
C LEU A 8 1.22 25.73 -59.90
N ALA A 9 1.93 24.97 -59.06
CA ALA A 9 1.34 24.33 -57.89
C ALA A 9 1.40 25.29 -56.71
N ALA A 10 0.26 25.89 -56.37
CA ALA A 10 0.09 26.68 -55.16
C ALA A 10 -0.02 25.72 -53.94
N LEU A 11 1.03 25.66 -53.14
CA LEU A 11 1.00 25.01 -51.82
C LEU A 11 0.33 25.95 -50.82
N LEU A 12 -0.97 25.72 -50.57
CA LEU A 12 -1.69 26.31 -49.45
C LEU A 12 -1.25 25.62 -48.16
N PHE A 13 -0.37 26.27 -47.40
CA PHE A 13 -0.12 25.93 -46.00
C PHE A 13 -1.36 26.27 -45.17
N GLY A 14 -2.21 25.27 -44.93
CA GLY A 14 -3.26 25.35 -43.94
C GLY A 14 -2.66 25.26 -42.54
N CYS A 15 -2.64 26.37 -41.80
CA CYS A 15 -2.47 26.36 -40.36
C CYS A 15 -3.64 25.60 -39.73
N SER A 16 -3.42 24.34 -39.37
CA SER A 16 -4.36 23.56 -38.57
C SER A 16 -4.15 23.94 -37.11
N ASP A 17 -4.95 24.89 -36.61
CA ASP A 17 -5.12 25.15 -35.18
C ASP A 17 -5.71 23.89 -34.54
N LYS A 18 -4.83 23.05 -33.98
CA LYS A 18 -5.23 21.96 -33.11
C LYS A 18 -5.53 22.54 -31.74
N THR A 19 -6.79 22.93 -31.56
CA THR A 19 -7.35 23.18 -30.24
C THR A 19 -7.35 21.86 -29.47
N GLU A 20 -6.27 21.57 -28.74
CA GLU A 20 -6.24 20.48 -27.77
C GLU A 20 -7.23 20.83 -26.65
N THR A 21 -8.44 20.29 -26.76
CA THR A 21 -9.42 20.28 -25.69
C THR A 21 -8.82 19.43 -24.55
N LYS A 22 -8.15 20.08 -23.59
CA LYS A 22 -7.76 19.47 -22.32
C LYS A 22 -9.02 18.90 -21.68
N ALA A 23 -9.23 17.60 -21.80
CA ALA A 23 -10.31 16.91 -21.12
C ALA A 23 -10.20 17.26 -19.64
N ALA A 24 -11.24 17.88 -19.09
CA ALA A 24 -11.27 18.23 -17.68
C ALA A 24 -11.03 16.97 -16.86
N ALA A 25 -9.97 16.95 -16.06
CA ALA A 25 -9.65 15.83 -15.20
C ALA A 25 -10.86 15.57 -14.28
N LYS A 26 -11.36 14.33 -14.28
CA LYS A 26 -12.46 13.92 -13.40
C LYS A 26 -12.06 14.24 -11.95
N PRO A 27 -12.92 14.89 -11.14
CA PRO A 27 -12.58 15.22 -9.77
C PRO A 27 -12.22 13.95 -9.00
N LEU A 28 -11.12 13.98 -8.27
CA LEU A 28 -10.68 12.87 -7.42
C LEU A 28 -11.72 12.60 -6.33
N LYS A 29 -12.02 11.33 -6.06
CA LYS A 29 -12.88 10.92 -4.93
C LYS A 29 -12.30 11.50 -3.63
N ALA A 30 -13.16 12.05 -2.78
CA ALA A 30 -12.76 12.52 -1.46
C ALA A 30 -12.18 11.35 -0.64
N LEU A 31 -11.15 11.63 0.16
CA LEU A 31 -10.60 10.65 1.10
C LEU A 31 -11.45 10.64 2.39
N PRO A 32 -11.58 9.48 3.04
CA PRO A 32 -12.25 9.39 4.34
C PRO A 32 -11.43 10.07 5.44
N GLY A 33 -12.04 10.25 6.61
CA GLY A 33 -11.35 10.69 7.83
C GLY A 33 -10.58 9.56 8.52
N LEU A 34 -9.59 9.90 9.36
CA LEU A 34 -8.80 8.91 10.10
C LEU A 34 -9.61 8.03 11.05
N SER A 35 -10.75 8.52 11.54
CA SER A 35 -11.67 7.74 12.39
C SER A 35 -12.37 6.60 11.65
N GLU A 36 -12.31 6.58 10.31
CA GLU A 36 -12.93 5.54 9.48
C GLU A 36 -11.99 4.35 9.23
N VAL A 37 -10.72 4.44 9.66
CA VAL A 37 -9.78 3.31 9.56
C VAL A 37 -10.31 2.16 10.44
N PRO A 38 -10.54 0.96 9.88
CA PRO A 38 -11.05 -0.17 10.63
C PRO A 38 -10.06 -0.60 11.72
N LEU A 39 -10.54 -0.68 12.96
CA LEU A 39 -9.76 -1.22 14.07
C LEU A 39 -9.79 -2.76 14.03
N ALA A 40 -8.62 -3.38 14.18
CA ALA A 40 -8.46 -4.84 14.18
C ALA A 40 -9.13 -5.49 15.39
N LYS A 41 -9.18 -4.80 16.54
CA LYS A 41 -9.73 -5.28 17.83
C LYS A 41 -9.14 -6.64 18.25
N THR A 42 -7.82 -6.69 18.29
CA THR A 42 -7.03 -7.90 18.54
C THR A 42 -6.59 -8.05 19.99
N ARG A 43 -5.96 -9.19 20.31
CA ARG A 43 -5.34 -9.46 21.61
C ARG A 43 -4.30 -8.40 21.98
N LEU A 44 -3.48 -7.98 21.01
CA LEU A 44 -2.50 -6.91 21.19
C LEU A 44 -3.04 -5.62 20.57
N SER A 45 -2.82 -4.50 21.24
CA SER A 45 -2.88 -3.18 20.62
C SER A 45 -1.76 -3.01 19.57
N VAL A 46 -1.86 -1.99 18.72
CA VAL A 46 -0.78 -1.63 17.78
C VAL A 46 0.55 -1.48 18.51
N GLN A 47 0.58 -0.75 19.63
CA GLN A 47 1.83 -0.53 20.36
C GLN A 47 2.43 -1.84 20.88
N GLU A 48 1.61 -2.69 21.52
CA GLU A 48 2.06 -3.99 22.04
C GLU A 48 2.53 -4.93 20.93
N ALA A 49 1.91 -4.87 19.75
CA ALA A 49 2.33 -5.68 18.60
C ALA A 49 3.71 -5.28 18.06
N TYR A 50 4.00 -3.97 18.00
CA TYR A 50 5.36 -3.50 17.64
C TYR A 50 6.40 -3.86 18.70
N GLU A 51 6.04 -3.84 19.99
CA GLU A 51 6.94 -4.26 21.08
C GLU A 51 7.19 -5.79 21.09
N ALA A 52 6.26 -6.57 20.57
CA ALA A 52 6.38 -8.02 20.46
C ALA A 52 7.29 -8.49 19.31
N ILE A 53 7.75 -7.57 18.46
CA ILE A 53 8.63 -7.84 17.32
C ILE A 53 9.93 -7.01 17.45
N PRO A 54 11.07 -7.45 16.91
CA PRO A 54 12.34 -6.72 16.90
C PRO A 54 12.33 -5.55 15.90
N HIS A 55 11.24 -4.80 15.85
CA HIS A 55 11.10 -3.57 15.06
C HIS A 55 10.68 -2.41 15.97
N ARG A 56 11.00 -1.20 15.52
CA ARG A 56 10.55 0.03 16.18
C ARG A 56 9.29 0.53 15.51
N ARG A 57 8.53 1.32 16.25
CA ARG A 57 7.43 2.12 15.70
C ARG A 57 7.84 3.58 15.66
N THR A 58 8.51 4.01 14.60
CA THR A 58 8.75 5.44 14.38
C THR A 58 7.51 6.05 13.75
N ARG A 59 6.89 7.02 14.44
CA ARG A 59 5.70 7.70 13.92
C ARG A 59 6.11 8.67 12.82
N ALA A 60 5.43 8.58 11.68
CA ALA A 60 5.60 9.55 10.60
C ALA A 60 5.01 10.90 10.99
N ASP A 61 5.78 11.97 10.75
CA ASP A 61 5.37 13.36 10.87
C ASP A 61 5.18 13.96 9.48
N VAL A 62 4.02 13.70 8.88
CA VAL A 62 3.77 14.10 7.49
C VAL A 62 3.35 15.57 7.34
N GLU A 63 3.05 16.27 8.44
CA GLU A 63 2.60 17.68 8.45
C GLU A 63 3.76 18.65 8.16
N ASP A 64 4.96 18.33 8.67
CA ASP A 64 6.14 19.20 8.59
C ASP A 64 6.96 19.04 7.29
N GLU A 65 6.53 18.16 6.38
CA GLU A 65 7.26 17.81 5.15
C GLU A 65 6.87 18.64 3.92
N GLY A 66 5.88 19.55 4.07
CA GLY A 66 5.38 20.36 2.96
C GLY A 66 4.76 19.53 1.83
N LEU A 67 4.20 18.37 2.17
CA LEU A 67 3.48 17.52 1.22
C LEU A 67 2.19 18.19 0.76
N ASP A 68 1.67 17.74 -0.39
CA ASP A 68 0.30 18.09 -0.76
C ASP A 68 -0.67 17.58 0.33
N PRO A 69 -1.64 18.37 0.82
CA PRO A 69 -2.54 17.96 1.89
C PRO A 69 -3.29 16.65 1.61
N ARG A 70 -3.56 16.34 0.34
CA ARG A 70 -4.17 15.06 -0.05
C ARG A 70 -3.20 13.90 0.12
N ASP A 71 -1.94 14.09 -0.27
CA ASP A 71 -0.89 13.08 -0.09
C ASP A 71 -0.67 12.79 1.39
N GLU A 72 -0.62 13.85 2.20
CA GLU A 72 -0.48 13.77 3.65
C GLU A 72 -1.60 12.95 4.30
N LEU A 73 -2.86 13.29 4.00
CA LEU A 73 -4.02 12.56 4.51
C LEU A 73 -4.01 11.11 4.02
N TYR A 74 -3.71 10.88 2.74
CA TYR A 74 -3.62 9.53 2.19
C TYR A 74 -2.58 8.68 2.93
N LEU A 75 -1.37 9.20 3.15
CA LEU A 75 -0.31 8.48 3.86
C LEU A 75 -0.68 8.19 5.31
N LYS A 76 -1.30 9.15 6.02
CA LYS A 76 -1.85 8.91 7.36
C LYS A 76 -2.83 7.75 7.37
N LEU A 77 -3.80 7.72 6.45
CA LEU A 77 -4.81 6.66 6.36
C LEU A 77 -4.17 5.29 6.08
N VAL A 78 -3.23 5.22 5.13
CA VAL A 78 -2.56 3.96 4.79
C VAL A 78 -1.67 3.47 5.92
N PHE A 79 -0.88 4.35 6.56
CA PHE A 79 -0.04 3.95 7.69
C PHE A 79 -0.85 3.51 8.91
N SER A 80 -2.01 4.14 9.17
CA SER A 80 -2.95 3.65 10.18
C SER A 80 -3.51 2.26 9.84
N ALA A 81 -3.86 1.99 8.58
CA ALA A 81 -4.30 0.66 8.16
C ALA A 81 -3.17 -0.40 8.24
N ILE A 82 -1.92 0.00 7.97
CA ILE A 82 -0.74 -0.85 8.14
C ILE A 82 -0.53 -1.17 9.63
N ASP A 83 -0.63 -0.18 10.52
CA ASP A 83 -0.53 -0.38 11.97
C ASP A 83 -1.54 -1.42 12.48
N GLU A 84 -2.81 -1.31 12.05
CA GLU A 84 -3.85 -2.29 12.40
C GLU A 84 -3.54 -3.67 11.80
N SER A 85 -2.99 -3.74 10.59
CA SER A 85 -2.55 -4.99 9.95
C SER A 85 -1.37 -5.65 10.70
N VAL A 86 -0.44 -4.85 11.24
CA VAL A 86 0.66 -5.34 12.09
C VAL A 86 0.10 -5.97 13.35
N ALA A 87 -0.80 -5.27 14.07
CA ALA A 87 -1.43 -5.78 15.28
C ALA A 87 -2.14 -7.12 15.04
N LEU A 88 -2.84 -7.19 13.91
CA LEU A 88 -3.60 -8.35 13.47
C LEU A 88 -2.70 -9.53 13.10
N ARG A 89 -1.65 -9.30 12.33
CA ARG A 89 -0.64 -10.31 11.96
C ARG A 89 0.05 -10.88 13.19
N VAL A 90 0.56 -10.03 14.08
CA VAL A 90 1.34 -10.46 15.26
C VAL A 90 0.45 -11.25 16.21
N SER A 91 -0.76 -10.75 16.52
CA SER A 91 -1.70 -11.46 17.39
C SER A 91 -2.06 -12.84 16.83
N THR A 92 -2.40 -12.91 15.54
CA THR A 92 -2.78 -14.18 14.90
C THR A 92 -1.63 -15.16 14.84
N GLN A 93 -0.40 -14.67 14.60
CA GLN A 93 0.77 -15.54 14.61
C GLN A 93 1.03 -16.13 16.01
N ILE A 94 0.86 -15.35 17.07
CA ILE A 94 0.96 -15.86 18.45
C ILE A 94 -0.10 -16.94 18.69
N ASP A 95 -1.36 -16.65 18.38
CA ASP A 95 -2.47 -17.58 18.62
C ASP A 95 -2.27 -18.90 17.81
N PHE A 96 -1.80 -18.81 16.56
CA PHE A 96 -1.54 -19.98 15.71
C PHE A 96 -0.34 -20.82 16.17
N ILE A 97 0.66 -20.18 16.79
CA ILE A 97 1.78 -20.86 17.43
C ILE A 97 1.32 -21.58 18.71
N ASP A 98 0.44 -20.94 19.49
CA ASP A 98 -0.18 -21.49 20.70
C ASP A 98 -1.19 -22.62 20.39
N GLY A 99 -1.55 -22.78 19.11
CA GLY A 99 -2.41 -23.85 18.62
C GLY A 99 -3.87 -23.46 18.41
N ASP A 100 -4.24 -22.20 18.70
CA ASP A 100 -5.53 -21.63 18.31
C ASP A 100 -5.46 -21.19 16.84
N THR A 101 -5.77 -22.11 15.94
CA THR A 101 -5.72 -21.87 14.49
C THR A 101 -7.03 -21.37 13.91
N ASP A 102 -8.07 -21.14 14.72
CA ASP A 102 -9.39 -20.71 14.21
C ASP A 102 -9.34 -19.29 13.62
N GLY A 103 -8.33 -18.51 14.03
CA GLY A 103 -8.12 -17.15 13.53
C GLY A 103 -9.24 -16.23 13.96
N ASN A 104 -9.64 -16.32 15.23
CA ASN A 104 -10.74 -15.60 15.85
C ASN A 104 -10.78 -14.12 15.43
N GLY A 105 -11.64 -13.80 14.46
CA GLY A 105 -11.80 -12.44 13.92
C GLY A 105 -10.71 -11.97 12.96
N TYR A 106 -9.63 -12.74 12.74
CA TYR A 106 -8.53 -12.40 11.84
C TYR A 106 -9.01 -12.08 10.43
N PHE A 107 -9.69 -13.04 9.80
CA PHE A 107 -10.09 -12.93 8.40
C PHE A 107 -11.09 -11.79 8.20
N GLU A 108 -12.06 -11.64 9.11
CA GLU A 108 -13.03 -10.55 9.05
C GLU A 108 -12.37 -9.18 9.23
N ALA A 109 -11.45 -9.04 10.18
CA ALA A 109 -10.72 -7.79 10.39
C ALA A 109 -9.80 -7.46 9.20
N GLN A 110 -9.09 -8.45 8.66
CA GLN A 110 -8.23 -8.29 7.50
C GLN A 110 -9.05 -7.93 6.25
N ASP A 111 -10.24 -8.50 6.09
CA ASP A 111 -11.17 -8.18 5.00
C ASP A 111 -11.63 -6.73 5.11
N ARG A 112 -12.06 -6.26 6.29
CA ARG A 112 -12.42 -4.85 6.49
C ARG A 112 -11.27 -3.89 6.19
N ILE A 113 -10.04 -4.20 6.62
CA ILE A 113 -8.86 -3.37 6.32
C ILE A 113 -8.58 -3.36 4.82
N SER A 114 -8.70 -4.50 4.15
CA SER A 114 -8.50 -4.62 2.70
C SER A 114 -9.54 -3.81 1.92
N GLU A 115 -10.83 -3.95 2.28
CA GLU A 115 -11.93 -3.18 1.70
C GLU A 115 -11.72 -1.67 1.89
N PHE A 116 -11.35 -1.24 3.10
CA PHE A 116 -11.02 0.16 3.36
C PHE A 116 -9.92 0.68 2.44
N LEU A 117 -8.83 -0.08 2.29
CA LEU A 117 -7.72 0.28 1.41
C LEU A 117 -8.15 0.31 -0.06
N GLU A 118 -8.90 -0.69 -0.54
CA GLU A 118 -9.41 -0.75 -1.92
C GLU A 118 -10.32 0.44 -2.27
N GLU A 119 -11.03 0.98 -1.29
CA GLU A 119 -11.89 2.15 -1.47
C GLU A 119 -11.15 3.49 -1.41
N LEU A 120 -9.91 3.52 -0.90
CA LEU A 120 -9.07 4.72 -0.92
C LEU A 120 -8.70 5.07 -2.36
N ALA A 121 -8.81 6.35 -2.70
CA ALA A 121 -8.38 6.86 -3.99
C ALA A 121 -6.95 7.42 -3.90
N PRO A 122 -5.90 6.62 -4.21
CA PRO A 122 -4.52 7.07 -4.07
C PRO A 122 -4.23 8.26 -4.99
N PRO A 123 -3.35 9.19 -4.56
CA PRO A 123 -2.75 10.16 -5.47
C PRO A 123 -2.12 9.45 -6.69
N PRO A 124 -2.15 10.03 -7.91
CA PRO A 124 -1.67 9.36 -9.12
C PRO A 124 -0.25 8.79 -9.01
N LYS A 125 0.66 9.51 -8.34
CA LYS A 125 2.04 9.07 -8.13
C LYS A 125 2.18 7.90 -7.14
N LEU A 126 1.16 7.63 -6.33
CA LEU A 126 1.15 6.58 -5.30
C LEU A 126 0.30 5.36 -5.68
N VAL A 127 -0.24 5.28 -6.89
CA VAL A 127 -1.01 4.12 -7.35
C VAL A 127 -0.18 2.83 -7.26
N GLY A 128 1.10 2.88 -7.67
CA GLY A 128 2.01 1.74 -7.59
C GLY A 128 2.29 1.30 -6.16
N TYR A 129 2.56 2.27 -5.27
CA TYR A 129 2.71 2.06 -3.83
C TYR A 129 1.46 1.36 -3.24
N HIS A 130 0.28 1.92 -3.53
CA HIS A 130 -1.00 1.42 -3.04
C HIS A 130 -1.25 -0.03 -3.43
N GLY A 131 -1.05 -0.36 -4.72
CA GLY A 131 -1.22 -1.72 -5.22
C GLY A 131 -0.27 -2.73 -4.57
N MET A 132 0.97 -2.31 -4.23
CA MET A 132 1.92 -3.18 -3.54
C MET A 132 1.50 -3.45 -2.08
N VAL A 133 0.99 -2.45 -1.37
CA VAL A 133 0.48 -2.61 0.01
C VAL A 133 -0.71 -3.57 0.03
N LEU A 134 -1.71 -3.34 -0.82
CA LEU A 134 -2.88 -4.23 -0.95
C LEU A 134 -2.47 -5.67 -1.26
N ALA A 135 -1.57 -5.85 -2.22
CA ALA A 135 -1.14 -7.19 -2.60
C ALA A 135 -0.27 -7.88 -1.53
N ALA A 136 0.44 -7.14 -0.68
CA ALA A 136 1.13 -7.70 0.48
C ALA A 136 0.14 -8.16 1.57
N ILE A 137 -0.87 -7.33 1.88
CA ILE A 137 -1.95 -7.66 2.84
C ILE A 137 -2.74 -8.89 2.37
N SER A 138 -3.00 -8.99 1.07
CA SER A 138 -3.63 -10.16 0.44
C SER A 138 -2.80 -11.44 0.60
N ASP A 139 -1.49 -11.38 0.35
CA ASP A 139 -0.58 -12.51 0.54
C ASP A 139 -0.53 -12.98 2.00
N GLN A 140 -0.54 -12.05 2.96
CA GLN A 140 -0.57 -12.37 4.38
C GLN A 140 -1.87 -13.08 4.78
N ARG A 141 -3.00 -12.57 4.30
CA ARG A 141 -4.30 -13.20 4.52
C ARG A 141 -4.31 -14.64 4.01
N ALA A 142 -3.81 -14.84 2.80
CA ALA A 142 -3.74 -16.15 2.17
C ALA A 142 -2.76 -17.10 2.91
N PHE A 143 -1.70 -16.57 3.52
CA PHE A 143 -0.79 -17.35 4.35
C PHE A 143 -1.49 -17.89 5.61
N PHE A 144 -2.21 -17.05 6.35
CA PHE A 144 -2.95 -17.50 7.52
C PHE A 144 -4.13 -18.40 7.16
N ALA A 145 -4.76 -18.23 5.99
CA ALA A 145 -5.75 -19.17 5.49
C ALA A 145 -5.13 -20.57 5.30
N GLU A 146 -3.98 -20.66 4.65
CA GLU A 146 -3.27 -21.95 4.48
C GLU A 146 -2.85 -22.58 5.81
N TRP A 147 -2.41 -21.77 6.78
CA TRP A 147 -2.08 -22.28 8.11
C TRP A 147 -3.33 -22.78 8.84
N ARG A 148 -4.43 -22.02 8.86
CA ARG A 148 -5.71 -22.47 9.46
C ARG A 148 -6.16 -23.79 8.85
N ASP A 149 -6.22 -23.85 7.52
CA ASP A 149 -6.76 -25.01 6.80
C ASP A 149 -5.89 -26.27 7.01
N ALA A 150 -4.57 -26.10 7.19
CA ALA A 150 -3.65 -27.18 7.52
C ALA A 150 -3.63 -27.55 9.03
N GLY A 151 -3.97 -26.61 9.90
CA GLY A 151 -4.00 -26.77 11.36
C GLY A 151 -2.71 -27.36 11.94
N ALA A 152 -2.81 -28.53 12.57
CA ALA A 152 -1.66 -29.26 13.10
C ALA A 152 -0.60 -29.61 12.04
N GLY A 153 -1.04 -29.85 10.79
CA GLY A 153 -0.21 -30.26 9.66
C GLY A 153 0.57 -29.13 8.97
N PHE A 154 0.40 -27.87 9.40
CA PHE A 154 1.17 -26.77 8.82
C PHE A 154 2.67 -26.93 9.09
N THR A 155 3.47 -26.98 8.04
CA THR A 155 4.89 -27.36 8.10
C THR A 155 5.85 -26.19 8.37
N HIS A 156 5.40 -24.94 8.17
CA HIS A 156 6.25 -23.75 8.26
C HIS A 156 6.22 -23.04 9.63
N LYS A 157 5.59 -23.63 10.67
CA LYS A 157 5.39 -23.00 12.00
C LYS A 157 6.67 -22.40 12.61
N ARG A 158 7.81 -23.07 12.42
CA ARG A 158 9.12 -22.65 12.96
C ARG A 158 9.95 -21.79 12.01
N ASN A 159 9.55 -21.71 10.74
CA ASN A 159 10.31 -21.08 9.66
C ASN A 159 9.36 -20.32 8.72
N VAL A 160 8.46 -19.51 9.28
CA VAL A 160 7.40 -18.82 8.52
C VAL A 160 7.94 -17.98 7.36
N GLY A 161 9.19 -17.51 7.45
CA GLY A 161 9.85 -16.65 6.43
C GLY A 161 10.32 -17.38 5.20
N THR A 162 10.29 -18.71 5.25
CA THR A 162 10.52 -19.55 4.08
C THR A 162 9.24 -19.78 3.29
N HIS A 163 8.08 -19.38 3.82
CA HIS A 163 6.80 -19.55 3.14
C HIS A 163 6.70 -18.59 1.95
N ALA A 164 6.34 -19.12 0.76
CA ALA A 164 6.34 -18.36 -0.49
C ALA A 164 5.48 -17.09 -0.43
N LYS A 165 4.31 -17.16 0.21
CA LYS A 165 3.45 -15.98 0.38
C LYS A 165 4.05 -14.92 1.30
N VAL A 166 4.79 -15.32 2.34
CA VAL A 166 5.42 -14.30 3.15
C VAL A 166 6.56 -13.64 2.40
N GLN A 167 7.44 -14.41 1.75
CA GLN A 167 8.51 -13.84 0.93
C GLN A 167 7.98 -12.90 -0.16
N SER A 168 6.82 -13.26 -0.73
CA SER A 168 6.09 -12.45 -1.69
C SER A 168 5.59 -11.13 -1.07
N ALA A 169 4.97 -11.18 0.11
CA ALA A 169 4.58 -9.98 0.86
C ALA A 169 5.81 -9.09 1.19
N SER A 170 6.91 -9.68 1.67
CA SER A 170 8.18 -8.99 1.95
C SER A 170 8.73 -8.26 0.72
N GLY A 171 8.72 -8.93 -0.43
CA GLY A 171 9.15 -8.35 -1.71
C GLY A 171 8.30 -7.14 -2.10
N LYS A 172 6.98 -7.21 -1.90
CA LYS A 172 6.05 -6.12 -2.20
C LYS A 172 6.23 -4.93 -1.26
N LEU A 173 6.36 -5.16 0.05
CA LEU A 173 6.54 -4.09 1.04
C LEU A 173 7.86 -3.34 0.84
N ARG A 174 8.95 -4.04 0.53
CA ARG A 174 10.22 -3.40 0.17
C ARG A 174 10.10 -2.55 -1.10
N SER A 175 9.35 -3.03 -2.10
CA SER A 175 9.11 -2.28 -3.34
C SER A 175 8.21 -1.05 -3.10
N ALA A 176 7.24 -1.16 -2.21
CA ALA A 176 6.36 -0.07 -1.80
C ALA A 176 7.16 1.04 -1.12
N TYR A 177 8.02 0.68 -0.16
CA TYR A 177 8.95 1.62 0.47
C TYR A 177 9.85 2.32 -0.56
N GLY A 178 10.46 1.57 -1.49
CA GLY A 178 11.27 2.15 -2.56
C GLY A 178 10.50 3.16 -3.43
N THR A 179 9.20 2.93 -3.64
CA THR A 179 8.33 3.88 -4.35
C THR A 179 8.14 5.17 -3.54
N LEU A 180 7.88 5.08 -2.23
CA LEU A 180 7.73 6.28 -1.38
C LEU A 180 8.99 7.15 -1.38
N ILE A 181 10.16 6.53 -1.23
CA ILE A 181 11.44 7.27 -1.23
C ILE A 181 11.70 7.97 -2.56
N LYS A 182 11.29 7.36 -3.66
CA LYS A 182 11.42 7.94 -5.00
C LYS A 182 10.46 9.12 -5.21
N GLU A 183 9.20 8.98 -4.80
CA GLU A 183 8.15 9.99 -5.02
C GLU A 183 8.23 11.16 -4.02
N TYR A 184 8.88 10.97 -2.88
CA TYR A 184 9.14 11.99 -1.87
C TYR A 184 10.63 12.09 -1.53
N PRO A 185 11.49 12.57 -2.45
CA PRO A 185 12.91 12.69 -2.18
C PRO A 185 13.29 13.63 -1.00
N PRO A 186 12.59 14.75 -0.72
CA PRO A 186 13.00 15.68 0.32
C PRO A 186 12.64 15.23 1.75
N LEU A 187 12.08 14.03 1.95
CA LEU A 187 11.69 13.56 3.29
C LEU A 187 12.85 13.68 4.30
N SER A 188 12.54 14.16 5.49
CA SER A 188 13.45 14.13 6.63
C SER A 188 13.93 12.70 6.91
N SER A 189 15.10 12.58 7.56
CA SER A 189 15.62 11.28 7.96
C SER A 189 14.64 10.51 8.86
N GLN A 190 13.92 11.22 9.74
CA GLN A 190 12.91 10.63 10.61
C GLN A 190 11.75 10.02 9.82
N ASN A 191 11.22 10.70 8.81
CA ASN A 191 10.13 10.13 8.00
C ASN A 191 10.60 9.00 7.09
N LYS A 192 11.83 9.05 6.60
CA LYS A 192 12.43 7.91 5.89
C LYS A 192 12.51 6.67 6.79
N GLU A 193 12.84 6.86 8.07
CA GLU A 193 12.84 5.80 9.09
C GLU A 193 11.41 5.34 9.41
N ALA A 194 10.47 6.25 9.65
CA ALA A 194 9.07 5.90 9.88
C ALA A 194 8.48 5.08 8.74
N TYR A 195 8.72 5.51 7.50
CA TYR A 195 8.19 4.82 6.32
C TYR A 195 8.81 3.43 6.20
N PHE A 196 10.10 3.30 6.51
CA PHE A 196 10.75 2.00 6.57
C PHE A 196 10.14 1.11 7.66
N ASP A 197 9.97 1.64 8.87
CA ASP A 197 9.41 0.92 10.03
C ASP A 197 8.02 0.37 9.76
N TYR A 198 7.10 1.15 9.16
CA TYR A 198 5.76 0.67 8.80
C TYR A 198 5.82 -0.57 7.88
N HIS A 199 6.70 -0.56 6.88
CA HIS A 199 6.81 -1.65 5.91
C HIS A 199 7.52 -2.87 6.51
N CYS A 200 8.56 -2.64 7.31
CA CYS A 200 9.32 -3.72 7.95
C CYS A 200 8.53 -4.39 9.08
N ALA A 201 7.76 -3.63 9.87
CA ALA A 201 6.91 -4.21 10.90
C ALA A 201 5.83 -5.11 10.30
N LEU A 202 5.25 -4.72 9.16
CA LEU A 202 4.28 -5.55 8.45
C LEU A 202 4.95 -6.78 7.80
N ASP A 203 6.21 -6.66 7.39
CA ASP A 203 7.02 -7.78 6.87
C ASP A 203 7.34 -8.82 7.96
N PHE A 204 7.51 -8.36 9.21
CA PHE A 204 8.29 -9.05 10.24
C PHE A 204 8.23 -10.59 10.20
N ILE A 205 9.41 -11.14 9.86
CA ILE A 205 9.89 -12.51 10.09
C ILE A 205 11.39 -12.48 10.38
#